data_AF-A0A0M2DMM1-F1
#
_entry.id   AF-A0A0M2DMM1-F1
#
_cell.length_a   1.000
_cell.length_b   1.000
_cell.length_c   1.000
_cell.angle_alpha   90.00
_cell.angle_beta   90.00
_cell.angle_gamma   90.00
#
_symmetry.space_group_name_H-M   'P 1'
#
loop_
_entity.id
_entity.type
_entity.pdbx_description
1 polymer ?
#
loop_
_entity_poly.entity_id
_entity_poly.type
_entity_poly.pdbx_seq_one_letter_code
_entity_poly.pdbx_strand_id
1 'polypeptide(L)' 'MSNASERRVKIVEVGPRDGLQNEKLPVPLNAKVELINQLSRAGLRFIEAASFVSPKWVPQMAGSAEVMALIDV' A
#
# COMPACT_ATOMS: atom_id res chain seq x y z
N MET A 1 15.78 13.38 36.41
CA MET A 1 14.97 12.41 35.63
C MET A 1 14.83 12.98 34.22
N SER A 2 15.53 12.40 33.24
CA SER A 2 15.52 12.87 31.85
C SER A 2 14.18 12.53 31.21
N ASN A 3 13.39 13.55 30.88
CA ASN A 3 12.20 13.41 30.04
C ASN A 3 12.64 13.70 28.61
N ALA A 4 13.35 12.76 27.99
CA ALA A 4 13.56 12.81 26.55
C ALA A 4 12.17 12.62 25.93
N SER A 5 11.59 13.67 25.33
CA SER A 5 10.33 13.55 24.60
C SER A 5 10.45 12.35 23.65
N GLU A 6 9.59 11.36 23.78
CA GLU A 6 9.60 10.17 22.93
C GLU A 6 9.59 10.62 21.46
N ARG A 7 10.73 10.50 20.77
CA ARG A 7 10.81 10.85 19.35
C ARG A 7 10.06 9.77 18.58
N ARG A 8 8.81 10.07 18.25
CA ARG A 8 7.97 9.18 17.45
C ARG A 8 8.24 9.41 15.95
N VAL A 9 8.54 8.32 15.25
CA VAL A 9 8.67 8.30 13.79
C VAL A 9 7.35 7.79 13.19
N LYS A 10 6.90 8.43 12.11
CA LYS A 10 5.79 7.95 11.29
C LYS A 10 6.36 7.28 10.04
N ILE A 11 6.09 5.99 9.90
CA ILE A 11 6.34 5.25 8.66
C ILE A 11 5.06 5.33 7.82
N VAL A 12 5.20 5.68 6.56
CA VAL A 12 4.14 5.62 5.53
C VAL A 12 4.61 4.64 4.49
N GLU A 13 3.94 3.51 4.41
CA GLU A 13 4.24 2.47 3.45
C GLU A 13 3.57 2.79 2.12
N VAL A 14 4.37 2.95 1.07
CA VAL A 14 3.92 3.35 -0.27
C VAL A 14 4.15 2.25 -1.31
N GLY A 15 4.71 1.11 -0.92
CA GLY A 15 4.99 -0.03 -1.79
C GLY A 15 3.78 -0.50 -2.59
N PRO A 16 2.59 -0.71 -2.01
CA PRO A 16 1.42 -1.17 -2.76
C PRO A 16 0.92 -0.22 -3.85
N ARG A 17 1.18 1.10 -3.71
CA ARG A 17 0.82 2.11 -4.71
C ARG A 17 2.04 2.54 -5.52
N ASP A 18 2.96 3.29 -4.92
CA ASP A 18 4.06 3.95 -5.62
C ASP A 18 5.12 2.94 -6.05
N GLY A 19 5.38 1.93 -5.20
CA GLY A 19 6.25 0.81 -5.58
C GLY A 19 5.70 0.07 -6.79
N LEU A 20 4.50 -0.52 -6.66
CA LEU A 20 3.89 -1.32 -7.73
C LEU A 20 3.61 -0.53 -9.01
N GLN A 21 3.34 0.77 -8.91
CA GLN A 21 3.17 1.64 -10.08
C GLN A 21 4.44 1.70 -10.94
N ASN A 22 5.62 1.65 -10.31
CA ASN A 22 6.91 1.75 -10.98
C ASN A 22 7.50 0.38 -11.39
N GLU A 23 6.84 -0.71 -11.02
CA GLU A 23 7.26 -2.06 -11.43
C GLU A 23 7.01 -2.30 -12.93
N LYS A 24 7.96 -3.00 -13.56
CA LYS A 24 7.91 -3.29 -15.00
C LYS A 24 6.81 -4.28 -15.36
N LEU A 25 6.53 -5.22 -14.45
CA LEU A 25 5.54 -6.27 -14.65
C LEU A 25 4.30 -5.98 -13.81
N PRO A 26 3.09 -6.20 -14.36
CA PRO A 26 1.87 -6.05 -13.59
C PRO A 26 1.79 -7.14 -12.51
N VAL A 27 1.42 -6.73 -11.30
CA VAL A 27 1.17 -7.65 -10.19
C VAL A 27 -0.31 -8.09 -10.22
N PRO A 28 -0.59 -9.40 -10.10
CA PRO A 28 -1.97 -9.91 -10.02
C PRO A 28 -2.77 -9.29 -8.86
N LEU A 29 -4.08 -9.12 -9.06
CA LEU A 29 -4.98 -8.50 -8.06
C LEU A 29 -4.88 -9.16 -6.68
N ASN A 30 -4.93 -10.48 -6.62
CA ASN A 30 -4.85 -11.24 -5.37
C ASN A 30 -3.50 -11.03 -4.65
N ALA A 31 -2.40 -10.95 -5.39
CA ALA A 31 -1.08 -10.68 -4.82
C ALA A 31 -0.98 -9.26 -4.24
N LYS A 32 -1.64 -8.26 -4.86
CA LYS A 32 -1.74 -6.91 -4.30
C LYS A 32 -2.49 -6.91 -2.97
N VAL A 33 -3.64 -7.57 -2.91
CA VAL A 33 -4.45 -7.69 -1.69
C VAL A 33 -3.66 -8.39 -0.59
N GLU A 34 -3.01 -9.50 -0.91
CA GLU A 34 -2.20 -10.24 0.06
C GLU A 34 -1.04 -9.41 0.60
N LEU A 35 -0.33 -8.66 -0.25
CA LEU A 35 0.72 -7.74 0.18
C LEU A 35 0.19 -6.72 1.20
N ILE A 36 -0.93 -6.06 0.91
CA ILE A 36 -1.51 -5.03 1.80
C ILE A 36 -1.96 -5.64 3.14
N ASN A 37 -2.57 -6.82 3.11
CA ASN A 37 -2.99 -7.52 4.33
C ASN A 37 -1.78 -7.93 5.18
N GLN A 38 -0.69 -8.40 4.56
CA GLN A 38 0.55 -8.71 5.27
C GLN A 38 1.19 -7.47 5.89
N LEU A 39 1.24 -6.35 5.15
CA LEU A 39 1.75 -5.07 5.65
C LEU A 39 0.92 -4.55 6.83
N SER A 40 -0.40 -4.72 6.78
CA SER A 40 -1.32 -4.34 7.87
C SER A 40 -1.07 -5.20 9.12
N ARG A 41 -0.94 -6.52 8.94
CA ARG A 41 -0.61 -7.47 10.02
C ARG A 41 0.78 -7.26 10.61
N ALA A 42 1.71 -6.66 9.85
CA ALA A 42 3.03 -6.27 10.35
C ALA A 42 3.00 -5.04 11.29
N GLY A 43 1.83 -4.43 11.51
CA GLY A 43 1.65 -3.32 12.44
C GLY A 43 1.89 -1.94 11.83
N LEU A 44 1.96 -1.83 10.51
CA LEU A 44 2.01 -0.54 9.82
C LEU A 44 0.67 0.18 9.96
N ARG A 45 0.72 1.45 10.36
CA ARG A 45 -0.49 2.26 10.59
C ARG A 45 -0.92 3.11 9.39
N PHE A 46 -0.04 3.28 8.41
CA PHE A 46 -0.28 4.10 7.24
C PHE A 46 0.26 3.37 6.01
N ILE A 47 -0.65 2.89 5.17
CA ILE A 47 -0.35 2.16 3.94
C ILE A 47 -1.12 2.85 2.80
N GLU A 48 -0.40 3.29 1.77
CA GLU A 48 -1.01 3.75 0.53
C GLU A 48 -1.35 2.53 -0.34
N ALA A 49 -2.58 2.03 -0.18
CA ALA A 49 -3.01 0.75 -0.71
C ALA A 49 -3.34 0.76 -2.21
N ALA A 50 -3.78 1.90 -2.76
CA ALA A 50 -4.34 1.96 -4.10
C ALA A 50 -4.25 3.37 -4.72
N SER A 51 -4.48 3.47 -6.04
CA SER A 51 -4.57 4.74 -6.76
C SER A 51 -5.73 4.74 -7.76
N PHE A 52 -6.59 5.75 -7.70
CA PHE A 52 -7.78 5.90 -8.55
C PHE A 52 -7.49 6.82 -9.76
N VAL A 53 -6.40 6.50 -10.45
CA VAL A 53 -5.99 7.16 -11.69
C VAL A 53 -6.52 6.40 -12.90
N SER A 54 -6.39 6.99 -14.08
CA SER A 54 -6.77 6.31 -15.33
C SER A 54 -5.91 5.06 -15.55
N PRO A 55 -6.52 3.86 -15.66
CA PRO A 55 -5.77 2.62 -15.93
C PRO A 55 -5.18 2.59 -17.34
N LYS A 56 -5.64 3.47 -18.25
CA LYS A 56 -5.01 3.64 -19.56
C LYS A 56 -3.62 4.26 -19.46
N TRP A 57 -3.43 5.17 -18.51
CA TRP A 57 -2.15 5.89 -18.31
C TRP A 57 -1.26 5.20 -17.29
N VAL A 58 -1.86 4.51 -16.32
CA VAL A 58 -1.15 3.75 -15.30
C VAL A 58 -1.74 2.33 -15.19
N PRO A 59 -1.40 1.42 -16.12
CA PRO A 59 -1.96 0.06 -16.15
C PRO A 59 -1.72 -0.74 -14.86
N GLN A 60 -0.59 -0.49 -14.19
CA GLN A 60 -0.23 -1.13 -12.92
C GLN A 60 -1.28 -0.88 -11.83
N MET A 61 -1.98 0.26 -11.88
CA MET A 61 -3.00 0.64 -10.89
C MET A 61 -4.42 0.23 -11.31
N ALA A 62 -4.57 -0.57 -12.37
CA ALA A 62 -5.84 -1.20 -12.68
C ALA A 62 -6.30 -2.09 -11.52
N GLY A 63 -7.61 -2.07 -11.26
CA GLY A 63 -8.28 -2.85 -10.22
C GLY A 63 -8.16 -2.29 -8.80
N SER A 64 -7.75 -1.03 -8.63
CA SER A 64 -7.70 -0.35 -7.32
C SER A 64 -8.99 -0.45 -6.50
N ALA A 65 -10.16 -0.35 -7.15
CA ALA A 65 -11.44 -0.50 -6.48
C ALA A 65 -11.67 -1.92 -5.94
N GLU A 66 -11.32 -2.95 -6.72
CA GLU A 66 -11.42 -4.34 -6.27
C GLU A 66 -10.43 -4.64 -5.14
N VAL A 67 -9.21 -4.10 -5.20
CA VAL A 67 -8.25 -4.21 -4.09
C VAL A 67 -8.86 -3.67 -2.80
N MET A 68 -9.39 -2.44 -2.82
CA MET A 68 -9.99 -1.82 -1.64
C MET A 68 -11.20 -2.58 -1.09
N ALA A 69 -11.94 -3.30 -1.94
CA ALA A 69 -13.07 -4.11 -1.51
C ALA A 69 -12.66 -5.47 -0.90
N LEU A 70 -11.45 -5.95 -1.17
CA LEU A 70 -10.98 -7.28 -0.79
C LEU A 70 -9.96 -7.27 0.35
N ILE A 71 -9.33 -6.14 0.65
CA ILE A 71 -8.41 -6.02 1.79
C ILE A 71 -9.16 -6.16 3.11
N ASP A 72 -8.49 -6.80 4.08
CA ASP A 72 -8.95 -7.01 5.44
C ASP A 72 -7.87 -6.44 6.36
N VAL A 73 -8.10 -5.19 6.77
CA VAL A 73 -7.13 -4.30 7.45
C VAL A 73 -7.43 -4.13 8.94
#